data_AF-A0A849PNG9-F1
#
_entry.id   AF-A0A849PNG9-F1
#
_cell.length_a   1.000
_cell.length_b   1.000
_cell.length_c   1.000
_cell.angle_alpha   90.00
_cell.angle_beta   90.00
_cell.angle_gamma   90.00
#
_symmetry.space_group_name_H-M   'P 1'
#
loop_
_entity.id
_entity.type
_entity.pdbx_description
1 polymer ?
#
loop_
_entity_poly.entity_id
_entity_poly.type
_entity_poly.pdbx_seq_one_letter_code
_entity_poly.pdbx_strand_id
1 'polypeptide(L)'
;MRQARCLFAITAVLLILASAGCITDQGTDGTVHTPPAATPAPVPNAIEIAPAEILGMNRVVVSTGADALQRVRESHIGSIENIEDLAIIHYYGEGEGFLTLWTTLYKNETLASYETEKMVIGIRKFGGDWASTLEEITIDGRTVYRIAPNNMPQYFWVDGVWVFYITPHDLTPEEVARIIRAIP
;
A
#
# COMPACT_ATOMS: atom_id res chain seq x y z
N MET A 1 7.14 -6.80 -40.41
CA MET A 1 8.16 -7.82 -40.04
C MET A 1 9.39 -7.13 -39.46
N ARG A 2 9.63 -7.27 -38.16
CA ARG A 2 10.95 -7.31 -37.47
C ARG A 2 10.67 -7.42 -35.97
N GLN A 3 10.42 -8.64 -35.53
CA GLN A 3 10.50 -9.02 -34.12
C GLN A 3 11.98 -9.19 -33.77
N ALA A 4 12.51 -8.31 -32.94
CA ALA A 4 13.81 -8.52 -32.30
C ALA A 4 13.56 -9.23 -30.97
N ARG A 5 13.97 -10.49 -30.94
CA ARG A 5 13.99 -11.39 -29.79
C ARG A 5 15.07 -10.91 -28.82
N CYS A 6 14.72 -10.72 -27.55
CA CYS A 6 15.67 -10.77 -26.44
C CYS A 6 15.14 -11.77 -25.41
N LEU A 7 15.63 -13.01 -25.53
CA LEU A 7 15.53 -14.05 -24.51
C LEU A 7 16.58 -13.74 -23.44
N PHE A 8 16.15 -13.37 -22.23
CA PHE A 8 17.03 -13.40 -21.06
C PHE A 8 16.86 -14.75 -20.37
N ALA A 9 17.89 -15.58 -20.50
CA ALA A 9 18.07 -16.78 -19.72
C ALA A 9 18.54 -16.40 -18.31
N ILE A 10 17.82 -16.82 -17.28
CA ILE A 10 18.31 -16.80 -15.90
C ILE A 10 18.45 -18.24 -15.44
N THR A 11 19.68 -18.71 -15.47
CA THR A 11 20.11 -19.98 -14.90
C THR A 11 20.37 -19.75 -13.41
N ALA A 12 19.56 -20.37 -12.53
CA ALA A 12 19.86 -20.45 -11.11
C ALA A 12 20.09 -21.92 -10.73
N VAL A 13 21.35 -22.26 -10.47
CA VAL A 13 21.80 -23.57 -10.02
C VAL A 13 22.08 -23.50 -8.51
N LEU A 14 21.28 -24.29 -7.77
CA LEU A 14 21.54 -25.08 -6.56
C LEU A 14 22.46 -24.57 -5.45
N LEU A 15 21.97 -24.71 -4.21
CA LEU A 15 22.70 -25.39 -3.14
C LEU A 15 21.74 -26.02 -2.13
N ILE A 16 21.66 -27.35 -2.17
CA ILE A 16 21.10 -28.21 -1.12
C ILE A 16 22.20 -28.35 -0.05
N LEU A 17 21.88 -28.04 1.20
CA LEU A 17 22.63 -28.52 2.35
C LEU A 17 21.69 -29.38 3.20
N ALA A 18 21.93 -30.69 3.13
CA ALA A 18 21.47 -31.66 4.09
C ALA A 18 22.62 -31.96 5.07
N SER A 19 22.34 -31.84 6.37
CA SER A 19 23.03 -32.57 7.43
C SER A 19 21.98 -32.89 8.50
N ALA A 20 21.56 -34.15 8.63
CA ALA A 20 22.03 -35.06 9.69
C ALA A 20 22.05 -34.34 11.05
N GLY A 21 21.08 -34.49 11.95
CA GLY A 21 20.65 -35.75 12.55
C GLY A 21 21.37 -35.92 13.88
N CYS A 22 20.69 -35.65 14.99
CA CYS A 22 21.00 -36.19 16.33
C CYS A 22 19.70 -36.24 17.13
N ILE A 23 19.18 -37.44 17.32
CA ILE A 23 18.26 -37.81 18.39
C ILE A 23 19.08 -37.83 19.68
N THR A 24 18.60 -37.17 20.73
CA THR A 24 18.89 -37.58 22.11
C THR A 24 17.68 -37.23 22.97
N ASP A 25 17.04 -38.28 23.44
CA ASP A 25 16.04 -38.31 24.50
C ASP A 25 16.73 -38.05 25.84
N GLN A 26 16.26 -37.09 26.63
CA GLN A 26 16.34 -37.10 28.09
C GLN A 26 15.21 -36.27 28.68
N GLY A 27 14.29 -36.96 29.36
CA GLY A 27 13.25 -36.36 30.17
C GLY A 27 13.81 -35.51 31.31
N THR A 28 13.13 -34.41 31.58
CA THR A 28 13.08 -33.81 32.92
C THR A 28 11.70 -33.23 33.10
N ASP A 29 10.95 -33.85 34.00
CA ASP A 29 9.69 -33.36 34.54
C ASP A 29 9.96 -32.00 35.20
N GLY A 30 9.50 -30.95 34.55
CA GLY A 30 9.55 -29.58 35.03
C GLY A 30 8.43 -28.84 34.33
N THR A 31 7.24 -28.88 34.91
CA THR A 31 6.06 -28.17 34.43
C THR A 31 6.31 -26.66 34.57
N VAL A 32 7.07 -26.11 33.63
CA VAL A 32 7.12 -24.67 33.39
C VAL A 32 5.75 -24.32 32.84
N HIS A 33 4.91 -23.72 33.69
CA HIS A 33 3.74 -23.00 33.23
C HIS A 33 4.23 -21.82 32.39
N THR A 34 4.44 -22.06 31.11
CA THR A 34 4.58 -21.00 30.12
C THR A 34 3.26 -20.23 30.15
N PRO A 35 3.27 -18.91 30.44
CA PRO A 35 2.07 -18.10 30.27
C PRO A 35 1.56 -18.31 28.84
N PRO A 36 0.25 -18.50 28.62
CA PRO A 36 -0.27 -18.62 27.26
C PRO A 36 0.26 -17.44 26.47
N ALA A 37 0.94 -17.74 25.36
CA ALA A 37 1.44 -16.73 24.44
C ALA A 37 0.28 -15.77 24.17
N ALA A 38 0.47 -14.49 24.50
CA ALA A 38 -0.53 -13.48 24.28
C ALA A 38 -1.00 -13.62 22.82
N THR A 39 -2.29 -13.86 22.62
CA THR A 39 -2.88 -13.86 21.29
C THR A 39 -2.41 -12.57 20.62
N PRO A 40 -1.71 -12.65 19.47
CA PRO A 40 -1.31 -11.45 18.76
C PRO A 40 -2.55 -10.58 18.59
N ALA A 41 -2.44 -9.30 18.92
CA ALA A 41 -3.50 -8.36 18.62
C ALA A 41 -3.88 -8.53 17.14
N PRO A 42 -5.17 -8.46 16.79
CA PRO A 42 -5.60 -8.58 15.39
C PRO A 42 -4.76 -7.62 14.54
N VAL A 43 -4.13 -8.15 13.50
CA VAL A 43 -3.45 -7.30 12.51
C VAL A 43 -4.52 -6.41 11.89
N PRO A 44 -4.34 -5.08 11.85
CA PRO A 44 -5.31 -4.19 11.22
C PRO A 44 -5.57 -4.63 9.78
N ASN A 45 -6.84 -4.80 9.40
CA ASN A 45 -7.21 -5.08 8.02
C ASN A 45 -7.24 -3.77 7.22
N ALA A 46 -6.70 -3.75 6.00
CA ALA A 46 -6.68 -2.59 5.12
C ALA A 46 -8.07 -1.98 4.84
N ILE A 47 -9.15 -2.74 4.95
CA ILE A 47 -10.53 -2.23 4.84
C ILE A 47 -10.92 -1.40 6.07
N GLU A 48 -10.48 -1.80 7.27
CA GLU A 48 -10.99 -1.27 8.53
C GLU A 48 -10.48 0.14 8.84
N ILE A 49 -9.33 0.51 8.30
CA ILE A 49 -8.78 1.87 8.45
C ILE A 49 -9.56 2.91 7.64
N ALA A 50 -10.26 2.48 6.58
CA ALA A 50 -11.00 3.37 5.71
C ALA A 50 -12.38 3.71 6.31
N PRO A 51 -12.77 5.00 6.43
CA PRO A 51 -14.07 5.40 6.97
C PRO A 51 -15.24 4.74 6.24
N ALA A 52 -16.33 4.41 6.94
CA ALA A 52 -17.51 3.80 6.31
C ALA A 52 -18.23 4.75 5.33
N GLU A 53 -18.10 6.06 5.56
CA GLU A 53 -18.67 7.12 4.75
C GLU A 53 -17.72 8.33 4.74
N ILE A 54 -17.59 9.02 3.62
CA ILE A 54 -16.86 10.28 3.50
C ILE A 54 -17.69 11.25 2.67
N LEU A 55 -18.02 12.41 3.23
CA LEU A 55 -18.80 13.47 2.55
C LEU A 55 -20.12 12.97 1.91
N GLY A 56 -20.85 12.07 2.58
CA GLY A 56 -22.09 11.49 2.03
C GLY A 56 -21.89 10.34 1.04
N MET A 57 -20.64 10.02 0.67
CA MET A 57 -20.32 8.88 -0.18
C MET A 57 -20.10 7.62 0.64
N ASN A 58 -20.72 6.52 0.24
CA ASN A 58 -20.62 5.24 0.92
C ASN A 58 -19.39 4.46 0.48
N ARG A 59 -18.73 3.81 1.44
CA ARG A 59 -17.59 2.93 1.19
C ARG A 59 -18.02 1.63 0.49
N VAL A 60 -17.38 1.32 -0.62
CA VAL A 60 -17.52 0.04 -1.33
C VAL A 60 -16.16 -0.58 -1.56
N VAL A 61 -15.96 -1.77 -1.00
CA VAL A 61 -14.72 -2.52 -1.15
C VAL A 61 -14.69 -3.18 -2.53
N VAL A 62 -13.68 -2.84 -3.34
CA VAL A 62 -13.51 -3.35 -4.70
C VAL A 62 -12.63 -4.58 -4.72
N SER A 63 -11.53 -4.57 -3.95
CA SER A 63 -10.57 -5.66 -3.88
C SER A 63 -9.75 -5.57 -2.60
N THR A 64 -9.27 -6.70 -2.10
CA THR A 64 -8.53 -6.81 -0.83
C THR A 64 -7.41 -7.85 -0.91
N GLY A 65 -6.40 -7.74 -0.06
CA GLY A 65 -5.33 -8.71 0.08
C GLY A 65 -4.61 -9.02 -1.23
N ALA A 66 -4.48 -10.31 -1.55
CA ALA A 66 -3.74 -10.77 -2.72
C ALA A 66 -4.31 -10.27 -4.05
N ASP A 67 -5.64 -10.18 -4.18
CA ASP A 67 -6.29 -9.70 -5.41
C ASP A 67 -6.02 -8.21 -5.63
N ALA A 68 -6.11 -7.41 -4.56
CA ALA A 68 -5.77 -5.99 -4.63
C ALA A 68 -4.29 -5.82 -5.00
N LEU A 69 -3.41 -6.62 -4.38
CA LEU A 69 -1.97 -6.55 -4.61
C LEU A 69 -1.62 -6.88 -6.05
N GLN A 70 -2.27 -7.88 -6.64
CA GLN A 70 -2.10 -8.20 -8.04
C GLN A 70 -2.51 -7.02 -8.94
N ARG A 71 -3.70 -6.43 -8.72
CA ARG A 71 -4.18 -5.29 -9.50
C ARG A 71 -3.25 -4.09 -9.41
N VAL A 72 -2.79 -3.77 -8.20
CA VAL A 72 -1.86 -2.65 -8.01
C VAL A 72 -0.54 -2.92 -8.75
N ARG A 73 0.03 -4.13 -8.67
CA ARG A 73 1.25 -4.50 -9.42
C ARG A 73 1.10 -4.37 -10.94
N GLU A 74 -0.08 -4.65 -11.48
CA GLU A 74 -0.37 -4.50 -12.91
C GLU A 74 -0.48 -3.03 -13.33
N SER A 75 -0.91 -2.16 -12.42
CA SER A 75 -1.12 -0.72 -12.68
C SER A 75 0.05 0.18 -12.27
N HIS A 76 0.93 -0.29 -11.38
CA HIS A 76 1.99 0.51 -10.78
C HIS A 76 3.27 0.48 -11.61
N ILE A 77 3.91 1.64 -11.76
CA ILE A 77 5.22 1.78 -12.41
C ILE A 77 6.31 1.64 -11.34
N GLY A 78 7.02 0.51 -11.35
CA GLY A 78 8.06 0.17 -10.37
C GLY A 78 7.64 -0.97 -9.43
N SER A 79 8.59 -1.51 -8.67
CA SER A 79 8.29 -2.59 -7.71
C SER A 79 7.67 -2.05 -6.44
N ILE A 80 6.63 -2.74 -5.97
CA ILE A 80 6.09 -2.55 -4.63
C ILE A 80 6.34 -3.84 -3.83
N GLU A 81 6.97 -3.67 -2.68
CA GLU A 81 7.51 -4.75 -1.85
C GLU A 81 7.03 -4.59 -0.41
N ASN A 82 7.11 -5.65 0.39
CA ASN A 82 6.89 -5.61 1.84
C ASN A 82 5.48 -5.15 2.30
N ILE A 83 4.47 -5.32 1.44
CA ILE A 83 3.06 -5.09 1.79
C ILE A 83 2.55 -6.25 2.64
N GLU A 84 1.97 -5.93 3.79
CA GLU A 84 1.26 -6.89 4.67
C GLU A 84 -0.19 -7.07 4.23
N ASP A 85 -0.88 -5.98 3.89
CA ASP A 85 -2.25 -5.98 3.39
C ASP A 85 -2.53 -4.76 2.50
N LEU A 86 -3.54 -4.87 1.64
CA LEU A 86 -3.94 -3.82 0.72
C LEU A 86 -5.44 -3.89 0.45
N ALA A 87 -6.11 -2.74 0.38
CA ALA A 87 -7.47 -2.66 -0.14
C ALA A 87 -7.60 -1.55 -1.20
N ILE A 88 -8.43 -1.82 -2.19
CA ILE A 88 -8.92 -0.84 -3.17
C ILE A 88 -10.38 -0.59 -2.84
N ILE A 89 -10.70 0.66 -2.58
CA ILE A 89 -11.99 1.10 -2.07
C ILE A 89 -12.50 2.22 -2.96
N HIS A 90 -13.78 2.14 -3.32
CA HIS A 90 -14.49 3.21 -3.97
C HIS A 90 -15.41 3.90 -2.98
N TYR A 91 -15.51 5.21 -3.07
CA TYR A 91 -16.59 5.99 -2.47
C TYR A 91 -17.42 6.62 -3.57
N TYR A 92 -18.73 6.40 -3.50
CA TYR A 92 -19.71 7.04 -4.35
C TYR A 92 -21.03 7.26 -3.59
N GLY A 93 -21.83 8.22 -4.04
CA GLY A 93 -23.11 8.58 -3.44
C GLY A 93 -24.11 9.05 -4.50
N GLU A 94 -25.11 9.82 -4.10
CA GLU A 94 -26.10 10.40 -5.02
C GLU A 94 -25.54 11.57 -5.85
N GLY A 95 -24.40 12.16 -5.45
CA GLY A 95 -23.71 13.21 -6.19
C GLY A 95 -22.83 12.68 -7.33
N GLU A 96 -22.28 13.59 -8.14
CA GLU A 96 -21.39 13.25 -9.26
C GLU A 96 -19.97 12.88 -8.81
N GLY A 97 -19.56 13.27 -7.59
CA GLY A 97 -18.23 13.00 -7.06
C GLY A 97 -17.97 11.52 -6.80
N PHE A 98 -16.75 11.08 -7.10
CA PHE A 98 -16.28 9.72 -6.88
C PHE A 98 -14.83 9.73 -6.38
N LEU A 99 -14.48 8.78 -5.52
CA LEU A 99 -13.13 8.64 -5.00
C LEU A 99 -12.68 7.18 -5.09
N THR A 100 -11.51 6.96 -5.67
CA THR A 100 -10.75 5.72 -5.45
C THR A 100 -9.76 5.95 -4.32
N LEU A 101 -9.76 5.07 -3.33
CA LEU A 101 -8.81 5.03 -2.21
C LEU A 101 -8.08 3.69 -2.23
N TRP A 102 -6.75 3.74 -2.16
CA TRP A 102 -5.92 2.60 -1.83
C TRP A 102 -5.37 2.77 -0.42
N THR A 103 -5.51 1.72 0.39
CA THR A 103 -4.99 1.65 1.77
C THR A 103 -3.96 0.53 1.82
N THR A 104 -2.69 0.87 2.02
CA THR A 104 -1.58 -0.10 2.00
C THR A 104 -0.98 -0.22 3.38
N LEU A 105 -0.99 -1.43 3.95
CA LEU A 105 -0.37 -1.73 5.23
C LEU A 105 1.06 -2.22 5.05
N TYR A 106 1.97 -1.63 5.82
CA TYR A 106 3.34 -2.09 5.96
C TYR A 106 3.61 -2.63 7.36
N LYS A 107 4.66 -3.42 7.48
CA LYS A 107 5.09 -4.01 8.76
C LYS A 107 5.44 -2.97 9.83
N ASN A 108 5.93 -1.79 9.43
CA ASN A 108 6.26 -0.69 10.33
C ASN A 108 6.33 0.65 9.58
N GLU A 109 6.34 1.73 10.36
CA GLU A 109 6.38 3.11 9.85
C GLU A 109 7.61 3.42 9.01
N THR A 110 8.77 2.86 9.37
CA THR A 110 10.01 3.04 8.59
C THR A 110 9.85 2.49 7.18
N LEU A 111 9.24 1.33 7.02
CA LEU A 111 8.97 0.75 5.70
C LEU A 111 7.92 1.55 4.93
N ALA A 112 6.84 1.98 5.58
CA ALA A 112 5.81 2.81 4.95
C ALA A 112 6.39 4.12 4.41
N SER A 113 7.23 4.77 5.21
CA SER A 113 7.92 6.02 4.85
C SER A 113 8.92 5.80 3.72
N TYR A 114 9.73 4.72 3.82
CA TYR A 114 10.70 4.36 2.79
C TYR A 114 10.06 4.08 1.43
N GLU A 115 8.96 3.33 1.40
CA GLU A 115 8.24 3.04 0.15
C GLU A 115 7.58 4.31 -0.43
N THR A 116 7.09 5.21 0.44
CA THR A 116 6.59 6.52 0.01
C THR A 116 7.70 7.38 -0.60
N GLU A 117 8.87 7.46 0.04
CA GLU A 117 10.04 8.16 -0.50
C GLU A 117 10.53 7.53 -1.81
N LYS A 118 10.56 6.20 -1.91
CA LYS A 118 10.86 5.49 -3.15
C LYS A 118 9.91 5.91 -4.27
N MET A 119 8.61 6.02 -4.00
CA MET A 119 7.62 6.47 -4.97
C MET A 119 7.89 7.92 -5.42
N VAL A 120 8.17 8.83 -4.49
CA VAL A 120 8.55 10.23 -4.80
C VAL A 120 9.80 10.28 -5.68
N ILE A 121 10.85 9.54 -5.32
CA ILE A 121 12.11 9.46 -6.09
C ILE A 121 11.86 8.85 -7.47
N GLY A 122 11.03 7.81 -7.54
CA GLY A 122 10.62 7.14 -8.77
C GLY A 122 9.90 8.10 -9.72
N ILE A 123 8.92 8.85 -9.21
CA ILE A 123 8.19 9.87 -9.97
C ILE A 123 9.17 10.93 -10.50
N ARG A 124 10.05 11.47 -9.64
CA ARG A 124 11.03 12.49 -10.06
C ARG A 124 11.97 12.01 -11.18
N LYS A 125 12.38 10.74 -11.15
CA LYS A 125 13.36 10.19 -12.10
C LYS A 125 12.72 9.66 -13.38
N PHE A 126 11.54 9.06 -13.28
CA PHE A 126 10.96 8.23 -14.35
C PHE A 126 9.50 8.57 -14.67
N GLY A 127 8.88 9.52 -13.95
CA GLY A 127 7.45 9.79 -14.03
C GLY A 127 6.99 10.59 -15.26
N GLY A 128 7.92 11.13 -16.07
CA GLY A 128 7.55 11.99 -17.22
C GLY A 128 6.69 13.17 -16.78
N ASP A 129 5.47 13.26 -17.30
CA ASP A 129 4.48 14.30 -16.93
C ASP A 129 4.09 14.29 -15.44
N TRP A 130 4.28 13.17 -14.75
CA TRP A 130 4.01 13.07 -13.33
C TRP A 130 5.09 13.81 -12.53
N ALA A 131 6.33 13.84 -13.04
CA ALA A 131 7.44 14.52 -12.40
C ALA A 131 7.27 16.05 -12.43
N SER A 132 6.70 16.60 -13.52
CA SER A 132 6.49 18.03 -13.69
C SER A 132 5.33 18.58 -12.85
N THR A 133 4.45 17.71 -12.38
CA THR A 133 3.28 18.07 -11.56
C THR A 133 3.41 17.61 -10.10
N LEU A 134 4.55 17.02 -9.74
CA LEU A 134 4.81 16.58 -8.37
C LEU A 134 4.99 17.78 -7.44
N GLU A 135 4.08 17.89 -6.48
CA GLU A 135 4.06 18.92 -5.45
C GLU A 135 4.04 18.26 -4.07
N GLU A 136 4.79 18.84 -3.14
CA GLU A 136 4.67 18.55 -1.72
C GLU A 136 3.82 19.64 -1.08
N ILE A 137 2.68 19.27 -0.51
CA ILE A 137 1.72 20.19 0.11
C ILE A 137 1.46 19.79 1.56
N THR A 138 1.05 20.74 2.38
CA THR A 138 0.65 20.48 3.77
C THR A 138 -0.86 20.55 3.91
N ILE A 139 -1.47 19.46 4.38
CA ILE A 139 -2.90 19.41 4.70
C ILE A 139 -3.02 18.92 6.15
N ASP A 140 -3.57 19.76 7.02
CA ASP A 140 -3.80 19.43 8.43
C ASP A 140 -2.53 18.97 9.19
N GLY A 141 -1.40 19.63 8.90
CA GLY A 141 -0.09 19.29 9.49
C GLY A 141 0.57 18.05 8.88
N ARG A 142 -0.06 17.37 7.94
CA ARG A 142 0.49 16.21 7.22
C ARG A 142 1.17 16.64 5.93
N THR A 143 2.30 16.01 5.63
CA THR A 143 2.92 16.08 4.31
C THR A 143 2.16 15.19 3.34
N VAL A 144 1.57 15.80 2.32
CA VAL A 144 0.84 15.11 1.26
C VAL A 144 1.53 15.41 -0.06
N TYR A 145 1.75 14.38 -0.86
CA TYR A 145 2.27 14.54 -2.21
C TYR A 145 1.11 14.56 -3.19
N ARG A 146 1.12 15.53 -4.10
CA ARG A 146 0.17 15.68 -5.19
C ARG A 146 0.90 15.45 -6.52
N ILE A 147 0.27 14.71 -7.41
CA ILE A 147 0.63 14.62 -8.83
C ILE A 147 -0.61 14.86 -9.68
N ALA A 148 -0.46 15.26 -10.94
CA ALA A 148 -1.61 15.51 -11.82
C ALA A 148 -1.40 14.94 -13.23
N PRO A 149 -1.22 13.62 -13.38
CA PRO A 149 -1.09 13.01 -14.69
C PRO A 149 -2.34 13.26 -15.54
N ASN A 150 -2.15 13.72 -16.78
CA ASN A 150 -3.25 14.09 -17.69
C ASN A 150 -4.25 15.09 -17.07
N ASN A 151 -3.77 16.02 -16.23
CA ASN A 151 -4.59 16.98 -15.50
C ASN A 151 -5.61 16.37 -14.53
N MET A 152 -5.43 15.10 -14.13
CA MET A 152 -6.23 14.46 -13.09
C MET A 152 -5.42 14.42 -11.78
N PRO A 153 -5.74 15.27 -10.78
CA PRO A 153 -5.03 15.30 -9.51
C PRO A 153 -5.14 13.97 -8.77
N GLN A 154 -4.03 13.49 -8.22
CA GLN A 154 -3.94 12.31 -7.36
C GLN A 154 -3.06 12.65 -6.17
N TYR A 155 -3.33 12.03 -5.03
CA TYR A 155 -2.68 12.38 -3.77
C TYR A 155 -2.22 11.13 -3.05
N PHE A 156 -1.07 11.22 -2.38
CA PHE A 156 -0.59 10.14 -1.55
C PHE A 156 0.20 10.66 -0.35
N TRP A 157 0.13 9.92 0.74
CA TRP A 157 0.83 10.24 1.98
C TRP A 157 1.03 8.98 2.82
N VAL A 158 1.90 9.10 3.80
CA VAL A 158 2.14 8.10 4.83
C VAL A 158 1.54 8.59 6.15
N ASP A 159 0.90 7.69 6.91
CA ASP A 159 0.51 7.92 8.30
C ASP A 159 0.79 6.65 9.12
N GLY A 160 1.79 6.71 10.01
CA GLY A 160 2.28 5.55 10.75
C GLY A 160 2.66 4.40 9.83
N VAL A 161 2.01 3.24 10.01
CA VAL A 161 2.26 2.02 9.22
C VAL A 161 1.52 1.98 7.88
N TRP A 162 0.76 3.03 7.55
CA TRP A 162 -0.11 3.08 6.38
C TRP A 162 0.42 4.00 5.30
N VAL A 163 0.23 3.59 4.05
CA VAL A 163 0.33 4.49 2.90
C VAL A 163 -1.04 4.57 2.24
N PHE A 164 -1.48 5.80 2.01
CA PHE A 164 -2.74 6.10 1.35
C PHE A 164 -2.47 6.70 -0.02
N TYR A 165 -3.29 6.31 -0.98
CA TYR A 165 -3.31 6.88 -2.32
C TYR A 165 -4.75 7.14 -2.71
N ILE A 166 -5.05 8.36 -3.19
CA ILE A 166 -6.39 8.70 -3.66
C ILE A 166 -6.38 9.27 -5.07
N THR A 167 -7.40 8.87 -5.82
CA THR A 167 -7.75 9.45 -7.12
C THR A 167 -9.17 10.02 -7.00
N PRO A 168 -9.31 11.33 -6.74
CA PRO A 168 -10.60 12.01 -6.77
C PRO A 168 -11.08 12.25 -8.20
N HIS A 169 -12.38 12.14 -8.42
CA HIS A 169 -13.06 12.45 -9.67
C HIS A 169 -14.23 13.39 -9.36
N ASP A 170 -14.27 14.52 -10.08
CA ASP A 170 -15.32 15.54 -9.94
C ASP A 170 -15.50 16.04 -8.50
N LEU A 171 -14.38 16.18 -7.77
CA LEU A 171 -14.30 16.71 -6.41
C LEU A 171 -13.47 18.00 -6.38
N THR A 172 -13.97 18.99 -5.65
CA THR A 172 -13.28 20.26 -5.43
C THR A 172 -12.03 20.11 -4.56
N PRO A 173 -11.04 21.01 -4.65
CA PRO A 173 -9.88 21.01 -3.76
C PRO A 173 -10.25 21.02 -2.26
N GLU A 174 -11.31 21.74 -1.89
CA GLU A 174 -11.83 21.80 -0.52
C GLU A 174 -12.43 20.47 -0.06
N GLU A 175 -13.10 19.73 -0.95
CA GLU A 175 -13.58 18.37 -0.70
C GLU A 175 -12.42 17.40 -0.53
N VAL A 176 -11.42 17.46 -1.41
CA VAL A 176 -10.21 16.63 -1.30
C VAL A 176 -9.49 16.87 0.03
N ALA A 177 -9.34 18.11 0.46
CA ALA A 177 -8.74 18.42 1.75
C ALA A 177 -9.57 17.85 2.93
N ARG A 178 -10.90 17.83 2.84
CA ARG A 178 -11.77 17.18 3.84
C ARG A 178 -11.66 15.66 3.83
N ILE A 179 -11.54 15.05 2.64
CA ILE A 179 -11.32 13.60 2.48
C ILE A 179 -10.01 13.19 3.16
N ILE A 180 -8.91 13.89 2.89
CA ILE A 180 -7.59 13.58 3.45
C ILE A 180 -7.58 13.70 4.99
N ARG A 181 -8.35 14.64 5.56
CA ARG A 181 -8.53 14.76 7.02
C ARG A 181 -9.38 13.66 7.63
N ALA A 182 -10.32 13.11 6.86
CA ALA A 182 -11.22 12.05 7.34
C ALA A 182 -10.55 10.67 7.33
N ILE A 183 -9.51 10.49 6.51
CA ILE A 183 -8.72 9.26 6.48
C ILE A 183 -7.68 9.34 7.62
N PRO A 184 -7.55 8.26 8.44
CA PRO A 184 -6.69 8.24 9.61
C PRO A 184 -5.24 8.60 9.36
#